data_AF-A0A976J6Q8-F1
#
_entry.id   AF-A0A976J6Q8-F1
#
_cell.length_a   1.000
_cell.length_b   1.000
_cell.length_c   1.000
_cell.angle_alpha   90.00
_cell.angle_beta   90.00
_cell.angle_gamma   90.00
#
_symmetry.space_group_name_H-M   'P 1'
#
loop_
_entity.id
_entity.type
_entity.pdbx_description
1 polymer ?
#
loop_
_entity_poly.entity_id
_entity_poly.type
_entity_poly.pdbx_seq_one_letter_code
_entity_poly.pdbx_strand_id
1 'polypeptide(L)'
;MTQLVFVHGVATRQTPAYTAEIQLRDERFRKLAIGAEAGIHNPFWGDLGAAFAFGEQCLPRSGDVPTPFSLAGGSASVGATGGVSISEIAAVDFPAAVDTLYTVLIETAATQNRQLDPEEFSEMQAAAAYAEVNPAPAWIKPDMTDAAFIDALRERLQRETPAAYGLLDRLKAAAGTVLDRGRNLVSSGVVGLTRDKLNPVVARFVGDVFVYLRAGAARTDIRQRVVTELLAARTDATAKAEPLVVVGHSLGGVILYDLLTDPVGAGLPPGFSIDVLLTVGSQPGFFEELKLFAASDESIPSLDHPLAEKPASVANWWNVYDPVDVLSFRCQGIFEGVEDFMFSSMAGVIDAHTSYFMRPRFFERLRSRLQALA
;
A
#
# COMPACT_ATOMS: atom_id res chain seq x y z
N MET A 1 25.36 -8.57 14.97
CA MET A 1 24.60 -9.55 14.16
C MET A 1 23.24 -9.70 14.80
N THR A 2 22.20 -9.96 14.03
CA THR A 2 20.80 -9.91 14.49
C THR A 2 20.00 -10.98 13.77
N GLN A 3 19.18 -11.73 14.49
CA GLN A 3 18.20 -12.64 13.87
C GLN A 3 16.96 -11.85 13.49
N LEU A 4 16.41 -12.12 12.30
CA LEU A 4 15.26 -11.39 11.79
C LEU A 4 14.13 -12.33 11.37
N VAL A 5 12.91 -12.00 11.76
CA VAL A 5 11.68 -12.63 11.22
C VAL A 5 10.91 -11.57 10.45
N PHE A 6 10.58 -11.82 9.19
CA PHE A 6 9.79 -10.91 8.36
C PHE A 6 8.44 -11.52 8.03
N VAL A 7 7.37 -10.93 8.53
CA VAL A 7 5.99 -11.33 8.23
C VAL A 7 5.44 -10.41 7.14
N HIS A 8 5.13 -11.01 5.98
CA HIS A 8 4.61 -10.31 4.81
C HIS A 8 3.13 -9.90 4.97
N GLY A 9 2.71 -8.95 4.14
CA GLY A 9 1.32 -8.50 4.03
C GLY A 9 0.45 -9.37 3.12
N VAL A 10 -0.67 -8.81 2.68
CA VAL A 10 -1.67 -9.50 1.85
C VAL A 10 -1.23 -9.71 0.40
N ALA A 11 -2.08 -10.41 -0.36
CA ALA A 11 -1.93 -10.70 -1.78
C ALA A 11 -0.63 -11.43 -2.16
N THR A 12 0.09 -11.95 -1.16
CA THR A 12 1.33 -12.69 -1.35
C THR A 12 1.00 -14.11 -1.76
N ARG A 13 1.57 -14.59 -2.86
CA ARG A 13 1.39 -15.97 -3.35
C ARG A 13 2.75 -16.51 -3.80
N GLN A 14 2.94 -17.82 -3.62
CA GLN A 14 4.21 -18.46 -3.97
C GLN A 14 4.37 -18.47 -5.49
N THR A 15 5.24 -17.57 -5.96
CA THR A 15 5.57 -17.39 -7.37
C THR A 15 7.08 -17.18 -7.51
N PRO A 16 7.67 -17.41 -8.69
CA PRO A 16 9.08 -17.10 -8.91
C PRO A 16 9.43 -15.64 -8.63
N ALA A 17 8.51 -14.71 -8.93
CA ALA A 17 8.67 -13.28 -8.64
C ALA A 17 8.76 -13.01 -7.12
N TYR A 18 7.86 -13.61 -6.34
CA TYR A 18 7.89 -13.53 -4.88
C TYR A 18 9.21 -14.07 -4.29
N THR A 19 9.68 -15.22 -4.79
CA THR A 19 10.95 -15.78 -4.35
C THR A 19 12.13 -14.85 -4.64
N ALA A 20 12.17 -14.25 -5.83
CA ALA A 20 13.21 -13.29 -6.19
C ALA A 20 13.15 -12.01 -5.33
N GLU A 21 11.95 -11.51 -5.05
CA GLU A 21 11.74 -10.34 -4.19
C GLU A 21 12.23 -10.59 -2.75
N ILE A 22 11.90 -11.74 -2.16
CA ILE A 22 12.40 -12.13 -0.84
C ILE A 22 13.91 -12.19 -0.83
N GLN A 23 14.53 -12.86 -1.81
CA GLN A 23 15.98 -12.98 -1.87
C GLN A 23 16.66 -11.61 -1.91
N LEU A 24 16.15 -10.69 -2.73
CA LEU A 24 16.68 -9.33 -2.85
C LEU A 24 16.48 -8.52 -1.57
N ARG A 25 15.30 -8.61 -0.94
CA ARG A 25 15.01 -7.94 0.32
C ARG A 25 15.91 -8.44 1.44
N ASP A 26 16.06 -9.76 1.56
CA ASP A 26 16.89 -10.41 2.57
C ASP A 26 18.37 -10.08 2.38
N GLU A 27 18.84 -10.04 1.13
CA GLU A 27 20.18 -9.58 0.80
C GLU A 27 20.41 -8.13 1.24
N ARG A 28 19.44 -7.24 1.02
CA ARG A 28 19.52 -5.85 1.50
C ARG A 28 19.54 -5.77 3.02
N PHE A 29 18.69 -6.53 3.72
CA PHE A 29 18.75 -6.60 5.18
C PHE A 29 20.14 -7.03 5.66
N ARG A 30 20.67 -8.14 5.14
CA ARG A 30 22.00 -8.64 5.51
C ARG A 30 23.10 -7.61 5.24
N LYS A 31 23.13 -7.05 4.03
CA LYS A 31 24.21 -6.14 3.61
C LYS A 31 24.14 -4.77 4.26
N LEU A 32 22.94 -4.26 4.52
CA LEU A 32 22.75 -2.84 4.87
C LEU A 32 22.25 -2.62 6.31
N ALA A 33 21.64 -3.63 6.96
CA ALA A 33 20.95 -3.48 8.24
C ALA A 33 21.47 -4.39 9.36
N ILE A 34 21.49 -5.71 9.16
CA ILE A 34 21.61 -6.70 10.25
C ILE A 34 22.89 -7.56 10.23
N GLY A 35 23.67 -7.47 9.14
CA GLY A 35 24.94 -8.17 8.97
C GLY A 35 24.86 -9.41 8.06
N ALA A 36 26.00 -9.76 7.44
CA ALA A 36 26.05 -10.72 6.33
C ALA A 36 25.60 -12.14 6.69
N GLU A 37 25.96 -12.65 7.87
CA GLU A 37 25.61 -13.99 8.36
C GLU A 37 24.28 -14.04 9.15
N ALA A 38 23.49 -12.97 9.12
CA ALA A 38 22.22 -12.92 9.84
C ALA A 38 21.22 -13.94 9.28
N GLY A 39 20.56 -14.67 10.19
CA GLY A 39 19.44 -15.54 9.85
C GLY A 39 18.20 -14.67 9.60
N ILE A 40 17.51 -14.96 8.49
CA ILE A 40 16.25 -14.30 8.14
C ILE A 40 15.20 -15.38 7.90
N HIS A 41 14.13 -15.32 8.67
CA HIS A 41 12.98 -16.21 8.59
C HIS A 41 11.81 -15.50 7.92
N ASN A 42 11.14 -16.18 7.00
CA ASN A 42 10.07 -15.62 6.18
C ASN A 42 8.84 -16.53 6.25
N PRO A 43 8.07 -16.51 7.35
CA PRO A 43 6.84 -17.29 7.45
C PRO A 43 5.93 -16.98 6.26
N PHE A 44 5.63 -18.02 5.46
CA PHE A 44 4.72 -17.91 4.33
C PHE A 44 3.32 -18.38 4.74
N TRP A 45 2.37 -17.45 4.73
CA TRP A 45 0.97 -17.73 5.08
C TRP A 45 0.00 -17.48 3.91
N GLY A 46 0.48 -16.96 2.78
CA GLY A 46 -0.37 -16.45 1.69
C GLY A 46 -1.27 -17.48 1.00
N ASP A 47 -0.97 -18.77 1.09
CA ASP A 47 -1.84 -19.87 0.65
C ASP A 47 -3.05 -20.12 1.56
N LEU A 48 -3.01 -19.66 2.81
CA LEU A 48 -4.13 -19.69 3.76
C LEU A 48 -5.04 -18.46 3.66
N GLY A 49 -4.66 -17.48 2.83
CA GLY A 49 -5.46 -16.28 2.58
C GLY A 49 -6.73 -16.56 1.75
N ALA A 50 -7.24 -15.52 1.09
CA ALA A 50 -8.40 -15.60 0.23
C ALA A 50 -8.21 -16.63 -0.89
N ALA A 51 -9.21 -17.52 -0.98
CA ALA A 51 -9.43 -18.44 -2.08
C ALA A 51 -10.81 -18.15 -2.71
N PHE A 52 -10.84 -17.93 -4.02
CA PHE A 52 -12.08 -17.59 -4.73
C PHE A 52 -12.76 -18.86 -5.23
N ALA A 53 -13.80 -19.32 -4.52
CA ALA A 53 -14.55 -20.53 -4.85
C ALA A 53 -15.14 -20.54 -6.26
N PHE A 54 -15.48 -19.35 -6.79
CA PHE A 54 -16.04 -19.18 -8.14
C PHE A 54 -15.02 -18.67 -9.16
N GLY A 55 -13.72 -18.82 -8.91
CA GLY A 55 -12.68 -18.39 -9.85
C GLY A 55 -12.80 -16.93 -10.25
N GLU A 56 -13.03 -16.06 -9.25
CA GLU A 56 -13.11 -14.60 -9.43
C GLU A 56 -14.27 -14.14 -10.35
N GLN A 57 -15.31 -14.96 -10.55
CA GLN A 57 -16.51 -14.60 -11.34
C GLN A 57 -17.27 -13.36 -10.82
N CYS A 58 -17.10 -12.98 -9.55
CA CYS A 58 -17.68 -11.76 -9.01
C CYS A 58 -16.99 -10.48 -9.50
N LEU A 59 -15.81 -10.59 -10.10
CA LEU A 59 -15.10 -9.44 -10.65
C LEU A 59 -15.72 -9.07 -12.00
N PRO A 60 -16.09 -7.79 -12.22
CA PRO A 60 -16.47 -7.31 -13.54
C PRO A 60 -15.36 -7.62 -14.55
N ARG A 61 -15.72 -8.17 -15.72
CA ARG A 61 -14.77 -8.49 -16.79
C ARG A 61 -14.93 -7.54 -17.97
N SER A 62 -13.84 -7.27 -18.68
CA SER A 62 -13.92 -6.61 -20.00
C SER A 62 -14.86 -7.37 -20.93
N GLY A 63 -15.83 -6.65 -21.50
CA GLY A 63 -16.77 -7.22 -22.47
C GLY A 63 -18.11 -7.65 -21.87
N ASP A 64 -18.24 -7.69 -20.54
CA ASP A 64 -19.55 -7.77 -19.91
C ASP A 64 -20.29 -6.45 -20.15
N VAL A 65 -21.49 -6.51 -20.74
CA VAL A 65 -22.38 -5.34 -20.88
C VAL A 65 -23.37 -5.38 -19.73
N PRO A 66 -23.11 -4.70 -18.60
CA PRO A 66 -24.03 -4.71 -17.48
C PRO A 66 -25.31 -3.96 -17.86
N THR A 67 -26.47 -4.50 -17.46
CA THR A 67 -27.72 -3.75 -17.49
C THR A 67 -27.60 -2.58 -16.51
N PRO A 68 -27.75 -1.33 -16.94
CA PRO A 68 -27.65 -0.18 -16.04
C PRO A 68 -28.77 -0.24 -14.99
N PHE A 69 -28.42 0.07 -13.74
CA PHE A 69 -29.39 0.20 -12.65
C PHE A 69 -30.06 1.59 -12.73
N SER A 70 -31.02 1.74 -13.66
CA SER A 70 -31.75 2.98 -13.89
C SER A 70 -33.22 2.87 -13.44
N LEU A 71 -33.78 4.00 -13.01
CA LEU A 71 -35.14 4.12 -12.46
C LEU A 71 -36.27 3.89 -13.49
N ALA A 72 -35.93 3.74 -14.77
CA ALA A 72 -36.88 3.49 -15.84
C ALA A 72 -36.63 2.11 -16.44
N GLY A 73 -37.45 1.13 -16.05
CA GLY A 73 -37.59 -0.10 -16.82
C GLY A 73 -38.12 0.23 -18.21
N GLY A 74 -37.25 0.22 -19.22
CA GLY A 74 -37.65 0.47 -20.59
C GLY A 74 -36.46 0.71 -21.50
N SER A 75 -36.38 -0.09 -22.56
CA SER A 75 -35.50 0.13 -23.71
C SER A 75 -35.60 1.58 -24.17
N ALA A 76 -34.56 2.36 -23.90
CA ALA A 76 -34.38 3.67 -24.48
C ALA A 76 -32.89 3.81 -24.85
N SER A 77 -32.61 3.69 -26.13
CA SER A 77 -31.41 4.24 -26.73
C SER A 77 -31.42 5.75 -26.50
N VAL A 78 -30.74 6.20 -25.45
CA VAL A 78 -30.55 7.62 -25.18
C VAL A 78 -29.07 7.80 -24.84
N GLY A 79 -28.36 8.53 -25.71
CA GLY A 79 -27.02 9.00 -25.42
C GLY A 79 -27.08 9.90 -24.19
N ALA A 80 -26.64 9.37 -23.06
CA ALA A 80 -26.43 10.12 -21.83
C ALA A 80 -24.94 10.06 -21.49
N THR A 81 -24.30 11.20 -21.71
CA THR A 81 -22.91 11.55 -21.41
C THR A 81 -22.69 11.56 -19.90
N GLY A 82 -22.13 10.50 -19.34
CA GLY A 82 -21.80 10.40 -17.91
C GLY A 82 -20.56 9.55 -17.69
N GLY A 83 -19.43 10.00 -18.23
CA GLY A 83 -18.11 9.54 -17.81
C GLY A 83 -17.61 10.42 -16.67
N VAL A 84 -16.74 9.88 -15.81
CA VAL A 84 -16.05 10.68 -14.77
C VAL A 84 -15.16 11.70 -15.48
N SER A 85 -15.41 13.00 -15.26
CA SER A 85 -14.64 14.07 -15.89
C SER A 85 -13.32 14.27 -15.15
N ILE A 86 -12.21 14.44 -15.86
CA ILE A 86 -10.92 14.80 -15.26
C ILE A 86 -11.02 16.15 -14.54
N SER A 87 -11.83 17.08 -15.05
CA SER A 87 -12.11 18.36 -14.39
C SER A 87 -12.89 18.21 -13.08
N GLU A 88 -13.78 17.22 -12.97
CA GLU A 88 -14.51 16.89 -11.74
C GLU A 88 -13.55 16.33 -10.69
N ILE A 89 -12.63 15.44 -11.09
CA ILE A 89 -11.55 14.96 -10.21
C ILE A 89 -10.71 16.14 -9.75
N ALA A 90 -10.31 17.02 -10.67
CA ALA A 90 -9.44 18.14 -10.36
C ALA A 90 -10.07 19.17 -9.40
N ALA A 91 -11.40 19.29 -9.40
CA ALA A 91 -12.14 20.15 -8.48
C ALA A 91 -12.16 19.62 -7.03
N VAL A 92 -11.95 18.31 -6.86
CA VAL A 92 -11.92 17.64 -5.55
C VAL A 92 -10.49 17.39 -5.09
N ASP A 93 -9.63 16.93 -6.00
CA ASP A 93 -8.26 16.52 -5.77
C ASP A 93 -7.42 16.78 -7.05
N PHE A 94 -6.79 17.96 -7.08
CA PHE A 94 -5.98 18.38 -8.22
C PHE A 94 -4.74 17.49 -8.46
N PRO A 95 -3.97 17.09 -7.43
CA PRO A 95 -2.92 16.08 -7.58
C PRO A 95 -3.41 14.79 -8.23
N ALA A 96 -4.55 14.24 -7.80
CA ALA A 96 -5.11 13.03 -8.39
C ALA A 96 -5.49 13.20 -9.87
N ALA A 97 -5.98 14.39 -10.26
CA ALA A 97 -6.27 14.68 -11.67
C ALA A 97 -5.00 14.73 -12.53
N VAL A 98 -3.90 15.26 -11.99
CA VAL A 98 -2.59 15.29 -12.67
C VAL A 98 -2.00 13.87 -12.80
N ASP A 99 -2.14 13.03 -11.78
CA ASP A 99 -1.73 11.61 -11.83
C ASP A 99 -2.58 10.78 -12.81
N THR A 100 -3.87 11.09 -12.92
CA THR A 100 -4.76 10.46 -13.90
C THR A 100 -4.28 10.75 -15.33
N LEU A 101 -3.87 12.00 -15.61
CA LEU A 101 -3.29 12.41 -16.88
C LEU A 101 -1.98 11.65 -17.20
N TYR A 102 -1.14 11.38 -16.20
CA TYR A 102 0.07 10.56 -16.36
C TYR A 102 -0.22 9.11 -16.70
N THR A 103 -1.22 8.53 -16.04
CA THR A 103 -1.64 7.16 -16.31
C THR A 103 -2.01 6.99 -17.78
N VAL A 104 -2.75 7.96 -18.35
CA VAL A 104 -3.12 7.96 -19.77
C VAL A 104 -1.88 8.06 -20.68
N LEU A 105 -0.87 8.85 -20.32
CA LEU A 105 0.38 8.95 -21.09
C LEU A 105 1.18 7.66 -21.09
N ILE A 106 1.36 7.06 -19.90
CA ILE A 106 2.05 5.77 -19.73
C ILE A 106 1.36 4.70 -20.56
N GLU A 107 0.03 4.63 -20.49
CA GLU A 107 -0.77 3.70 -21.29
C GLU A 107 -0.64 3.97 -22.79
N THR A 108 -0.65 5.23 -23.21
CA THR A 108 -0.49 5.59 -24.62
C THR A 108 0.87 5.13 -25.15
N ALA A 109 1.95 5.38 -24.40
CA ALA A 109 3.28 4.89 -24.74
C ALA A 109 3.33 3.35 -24.80
N ALA A 110 2.70 2.66 -23.84
CA ALA A 110 2.61 1.21 -23.83
C ALA A 110 1.83 0.64 -25.04
N THR A 111 0.71 1.25 -25.43
CA THR A 111 -0.06 0.83 -26.64
C THR A 111 0.71 1.05 -27.94
N GLN A 112 1.63 2.01 -27.94
CA GLN A 112 2.54 2.28 -29.06
C GLN A 112 3.82 1.43 -29.00
N ASN A 113 3.93 0.52 -28.02
CA ASN A 113 5.11 -0.29 -27.76
C ASN A 113 6.40 0.56 -27.63
N ARG A 114 6.25 1.74 -27.02
CA ARG A 114 7.29 2.77 -26.85
C ARG A 114 7.58 2.94 -25.35
N GLN A 115 8.85 3.11 -25.00
CA GLN A 115 9.24 3.52 -23.65
C GLN A 115 9.14 5.04 -23.49
N LEU A 116 8.82 5.49 -22.28
CA LEU A 116 8.90 6.91 -21.95
C LEU A 116 10.35 7.38 -22.01
N ASP A 117 10.58 8.53 -22.63
CA ASP A 117 11.90 9.15 -22.69
C ASP A 117 12.21 9.93 -21.39
N PRO A 118 13.49 10.21 -21.09
CA PRO A 118 13.86 10.93 -19.87
C PRO A 118 13.29 12.34 -19.76
N GLU A 119 12.93 12.97 -20.89
CA GLU A 119 12.31 14.30 -20.92
C GLU A 119 10.85 14.19 -20.46
N GLU A 120 10.09 13.19 -20.93
CA GLU A 120 8.73 12.87 -20.46
C GLU A 120 8.71 12.64 -18.94
N PHE A 121 9.69 11.91 -18.41
CA PHE A 121 9.79 11.67 -16.97
C PHE A 121 10.08 12.96 -16.18
N SER A 122 10.99 13.80 -16.68
CA SER A 122 11.33 15.09 -16.06
C SER A 122 10.13 16.05 -16.06
N GLU A 123 9.35 16.06 -17.14
CA GLU A 123 8.17 16.91 -17.24
C GLU A 123 7.05 16.42 -16.31
N MET A 124 6.83 15.10 -16.21
CA MET A 124 5.88 14.50 -15.26
C MET A 124 6.26 14.85 -13.82
N GLN A 125 7.55 14.79 -13.48
CA GLN A 125 8.02 15.18 -12.15
C GLN A 125 7.76 16.66 -11.87
N ALA A 126 7.93 17.52 -12.87
CA ALA A 126 7.72 18.96 -12.74
C ALA A 126 6.25 19.34 -12.58
N ALA A 127 5.33 18.66 -13.28
CA ALA A 127 3.89 18.86 -13.12
C ALA A 127 3.34 18.23 -11.82
N ALA A 128 3.93 17.13 -11.34
CA ALA A 128 3.58 16.55 -10.03
C ALA A 128 4.01 17.50 -8.90
N ALA A 129 5.23 18.04 -8.97
CA ALA A 129 5.72 19.03 -8.03
C ALA A 129 4.85 20.30 -8.03
N TYR A 130 4.32 20.72 -9.18
CA TYR A 130 3.36 21.81 -9.26
C TYR A 130 2.06 21.50 -8.52
N ALA A 131 1.51 20.30 -8.69
CA ALA A 131 0.26 19.88 -8.05
C ALA A 131 0.38 19.74 -6.53
N GLU A 132 1.51 19.23 -6.05
CA GLU A 132 1.85 19.15 -4.62
C GLU A 132 1.88 20.53 -3.95
N VAL A 133 2.41 21.55 -4.64
CA VAL A 133 2.44 22.92 -4.10
C VAL A 133 1.08 23.63 -4.25
N ASN A 134 0.21 23.15 -5.15
CA ASN A 134 -1.07 23.77 -5.48
C ASN A 134 -2.25 22.79 -5.38
N PRO A 135 -2.52 22.15 -4.21
CA PRO A 135 -3.44 21.02 -4.12
C PRO A 135 -4.92 21.36 -4.38
N ALA A 136 -5.31 22.64 -4.27
CA ALA A 136 -6.67 23.11 -4.54
C ALA A 136 -6.63 24.48 -5.24
N PRO A 137 -6.28 24.53 -6.53
CA PRO A 137 -5.93 25.78 -7.15
C PRO A 137 -7.18 26.54 -7.64
N ALA A 138 -7.27 27.82 -7.28
CA ALA A 138 -8.49 28.64 -7.40
C ALA A 138 -9.04 28.87 -8.82
N TRP A 139 -8.35 28.38 -9.85
CA TRP A 139 -8.75 28.51 -11.24
C TRP A 139 -9.58 27.35 -11.75
N ILE A 140 -9.58 26.24 -11.03
CA ILE A 140 -10.45 25.12 -11.32
C ILE A 140 -11.85 25.53 -10.92
N LYS A 141 -12.77 25.49 -11.87
CA LYS A 141 -14.18 25.82 -11.65
C LYS A 141 -15.02 24.56 -11.78
N PRO A 142 -16.12 24.42 -11.01
CA PRO A 142 -16.99 23.24 -11.04
C PRO A 142 -17.60 22.95 -12.42
N ASP A 143 -17.68 23.94 -13.30
CA ASP A 143 -18.28 23.86 -14.64
C ASP A 143 -17.26 23.72 -15.78
N MET A 144 -15.96 23.52 -15.47
CA MET A 144 -14.94 23.32 -16.49
C MET A 144 -15.13 21.99 -17.22
N THR A 145 -14.98 22.01 -18.54
CA THR A 145 -14.83 20.79 -19.34
C THR A 145 -13.39 20.26 -19.21
N ASP A 146 -13.17 18.97 -19.47
CA ASP A 146 -11.82 18.38 -19.49
C ASP A 146 -10.88 19.12 -20.45
N ALA A 147 -11.37 19.51 -21.62
CA ALA A 147 -10.59 20.28 -22.59
C ALA A 147 -10.18 21.65 -22.04
N ALA A 148 -11.12 22.36 -21.39
CA ALA A 148 -10.83 23.65 -20.76
C ALA A 148 -9.88 23.50 -19.56
N PHE A 149 -10.02 22.44 -18.78
CA PHE A 149 -9.13 22.11 -17.67
C PHE A 149 -7.71 21.88 -18.16
N ILE A 150 -7.54 21.07 -19.21
CA ILE A 150 -6.22 20.74 -19.77
C ILE A 150 -5.56 21.96 -20.41
N ASP A 151 -6.32 22.78 -21.14
CA ASP A 151 -5.78 24.02 -21.72
C ASP A 151 -5.37 25.03 -20.62
N ALA A 152 -6.15 25.15 -19.53
CA ALA A 152 -5.81 26.02 -18.41
C ALA A 152 -4.59 25.51 -17.60
N LEU A 153 -4.51 24.19 -17.37
CA LEU A 153 -3.35 23.55 -16.76
C LEU A 153 -2.09 23.79 -17.59
N ARG A 154 -2.22 23.69 -18.92
CA ARG A 154 -1.13 23.93 -19.86
C ARG A 154 -0.57 25.35 -19.75
N GLU A 155 -1.45 26.34 -19.77
CA GLU A 155 -1.04 27.74 -19.73
C GLU A 155 -0.26 28.07 -18.45
N ARG A 156 -0.63 27.42 -17.34
CA ARG A 156 0.00 27.61 -16.02
C ARG A 156 1.35 26.95 -15.93
N LEU A 157 1.44 25.68 -16.31
CA LEU A 157 2.71 24.97 -16.35
C LEU A 157 3.69 25.65 -17.33
N GLN A 158 3.22 26.21 -18.45
CA GLN A 158 4.08 27.02 -19.33
C GLN A 158 4.64 28.27 -18.63
N ARG A 159 3.81 28.97 -17.84
CA ARG A 159 4.20 30.21 -17.16
C ARG A 159 5.05 29.98 -15.92
N GLU A 160 4.76 28.93 -15.17
CA GLU A 160 5.27 28.70 -13.81
C GLU A 160 6.32 27.58 -13.75
N THR A 161 6.27 26.64 -14.70
CA THR A 161 7.16 25.47 -14.73
C THR A 161 7.60 25.13 -16.17
N PRO A 162 8.46 25.94 -16.81
CA PRO A 162 8.83 25.77 -18.23
C PRO A 162 9.38 24.38 -18.58
N ALA A 163 9.99 23.69 -17.61
CA ALA A 163 10.48 22.31 -17.73
C ALA A 163 9.37 21.24 -17.84
N ALA A 164 8.09 21.60 -17.69
CA ALA A 164 6.93 20.71 -17.82
C ALA A 164 6.16 20.93 -19.14
N TYR A 165 6.64 21.80 -20.03
CA TYR A 165 5.86 22.31 -21.15
C TYR A 165 5.59 21.26 -22.25
N GLY A 166 6.59 20.44 -22.63
CA GLY A 166 6.44 19.46 -23.73
C GLY A 166 5.51 18.29 -23.39
N LEU A 167 5.28 18.02 -22.11
CA LEU A 167 4.31 17.05 -21.60
C LEU A 167 2.88 17.41 -22.00
N LEU A 168 2.60 18.69 -22.22
CA LEU A 168 1.23 19.17 -22.38
C LEU A 168 0.72 19.06 -23.82
N ASP A 169 1.60 19.14 -24.82
CA ASP A 169 1.22 18.79 -26.20
C ASP A 169 0.96 17.27 -26.31
N ARG A 170 1.70 16.46 -25.53
CA ARG A 170 1.50 15.02 -25.39
C ARG A 170 0.21 14.71 -24.60
N LEU A 171 -0.08 15.45 -23.54
CA LEU A 171 -1.34 15.36 -22.78
C LEU A 171 -2.54 15.81 -23.60
N LYS A 172 -2.41 16.83 -24.47
CA LYS A 172 -3.47 17.24 -25.38
C LYS A 172 -3.74 16.19 -26.46
N ALA A 173 -2.69 15.53 -26.96
CA ALA A 173 -2.83 14.38 -27.86
C ALA A 173 -3.47 13.16 -27.15
N ALA A 174 -3.07 12.90 -25.90
CA ALA A 174 -3.65 11.87 -25.04
C ALA A 174 -5.10 12.19 -24.66
N ALA A 175 -5.44 13.46 -24.42
CA ALA A 175 -6.77 13.94 -24.09
C ALA A 175 -7.71 13.98 -25.30
N GLY A 176 -7.18 14.31 -26.49
CA GLY A 176 -7.89 14.07 -27.75
C GLY A 176 -8.23 12.59 -27.93
N THR A 177 -7.29 11.71 -27.55
CA THR A 177 -7.52 10.25 -27.50
C THR A 177 -8.56 9.88 -26.43
N VAL A 178 -8.61 10.56 -25.27
CA VAL A 178 -9.62 10.37 -24.22
C VAL A 178 -10.99 10.93 -24.61
N LEU A 179 -11.08 12.00 -25.39
CA LEU A 179 -12.31 12.61 -25.90
C LEU A 179 -12.89 11.81 -27.08
N ASP A 180 -12.04 11.33 -27.99
CA ASP A 180 -12.43 10.39 -29.05
C ASP A 180 -12.75 9.02 -28.48
N ARG A 181 -12.02 8.58 -27.43
CA ARG A 181 -12.46 7.48 -26.58
C ARG A 181 -13.75 7.86 -25.85
N GLY A 182 -14.03 9.08 -25.40
CA GLY A 182 -15.29 9.44 -24.74
C GLY A 182 -16.50 9.28 -25.65
N ARG A 183 -16.35 9.62 -26.94
CA ARG A 183 -17.34 9.31 -28.00
C ARG A 183 -17.42 7.81 -28.32
N ASN A 184 -16.31 7.09 -28.26
CA ASN A 184 -16.24 5.65 -28.55
C ASN A 184 -16.34 4.75 -27.29
N LEU A 185 -16.43 5.32 -26.08
CA LEU A 185 -16.54 4.67 -24.77
C LEU A 185 -18.01 4.36 -24.46
N VAL A 186 -18.91 4.92 -25.27
CA VAL A 186 -20.25 4.40 -25.49
C VAL A 186 -20.18 2.95 -26.04
N SER A 187 -19.04 2.51 -26.58
CA SER A 187 -18.71 1.12 -26.88
C SER A 187 -17.44 0.66 -26.15
N SER A 188 -17.62 0.18 -24.91
CA SER A 188 -16.82 -0.86 -24.22
C SER A 188 -15.44 -1.23 -24.81
N GLY A 189 -14.34 -0.84 -24.15
CA GLY A 189 -13.02 -1.38 -24.51
C GLY A 189 -11.85 -1.08 -23.57
N VAL A 190 -11.66 0.16 -23.12
CA VAL A 190 -10.37 0.55 -22.48
C VAL A 190 -10.39 0.49 -20.94
N VAL A 191 -11.47 0.92 -20.28
CA VAL A 191 -11.59 0.83 -18.80
C VAL A 191 -11.66 -0.63 -18.31
N GLY A 192 -12.15 -1.55 -19.16
CA GLY A 192 -12.19 -2.98 -18.83
C GLY A 192 -10.79 -3.57 -18.66
N LEU A 193 -9.85 -3.23 -19.56
CA LEU A 193 -8.57 -3.95 -19.66
C LEU A 193 -7.60 -3.65 -18.50
N THR A 194 -7.66 -2.44 -17.94
CA THR A 194 -6.92 -2.07 -16.71
C THR A 194 -7.61 -2.60 -15.46
N ARG A 195 -8.94 -2.60 -15.44
CA ARG A 195 -9.75 -3.13 -14.34
C ARG A 195 -9.63 -4.64 -14.20
N ASP A 196 -9.54 -5.40 -15.30
CA ASP A 196 -9.36 -6.86 -15.28
C ASP A 196 -8.06 -7.30 -14.58
N LYS A 197 -7.02 -6.47 -14.62
CA LYS A 197 -5.73 -6.76 -14.00
C LYS A 197 -5.65 -6.28 -12.54
N LEU A 198 -6.28 -5.15 -12.22
CA LEU A 198 -6.26 -4.57 -10.87
C LEU A 198 -7.30 -5.22 -9.94
N ASN A 199 -8.50 -5.56 -10.44
CA ASN A 199 -9.56 -6.14 -9.62
C ASN A 199 -9.13 -7.42 -8.88
N PRO A 200 -8.42 -8.39 -9.50
CA PRO A 200 -7.96 -9.59 -8.79
C PRO A 200 -6.99 -9.28 -7.64
N VAL A 201 -6.12 -8.28 -7.83
CA VAL A 201 -5.14 -7.86 -6.81
C VAL A 201 -5.86 -7.22 -5.62
N VAL A 202 -6.78 -6.28 -5.87
CA VAL A 202 -7.57 -5.63 -4.82
C VAL A 202 -8.49 -6.64 -4.12
N ALA A 203 -9.13 -7.53 -4.88
CA ALA A 203 -9.98 -8.56 -4.31
C ALA A 203 -9.19 -9.51 -3.39
N ARG A 204 -7.96 -9.90 -3.79
CA ARG A 204 -7.07 -10.69 -2.94
C ARG A 204 -6.62 -9.92 -1.71
N PHE A 205 -6.25 -8.65 -1.88
CA PHE A 205 -5.87 -7.77 -0.78
C PHE A 205 -6.97 -7.74 0.28
N VAL A 206 -8.19 -7.36 -0.11
CA VAL A 206 -9.34 -7.24 0.80
C VAL A 206 -9.75 -8.60 1.34
N GLY A 207 -9.72 -9.63 0.50
CA GLY A 207 -10.06 -10.99 0.88
C GLY A 207 -9.12 -11.54 1.96
N ASP A 208 -7.81 -11.37 1.82
CA ASP A 208 -6.82 -11.84 2.81
C ASP A 208 -7.06 -11.14 4.17
N VAL A 209 -7.36 -9.83 4.16
CA VAL A 209 -7.74 -9.09 5.39
C VAL A 209 -8.98 -9.72 6.03
N PHE A 210 -10.05 -9.96 5.28
CA PHE A 210 -11.28 -10.53 5.82
C PHE A 210 -11.13 -11.98 6.28
N VAL A 211 -10.32 -12.79 5.58
CA VAL A 211 -10.00 -14.15 6.03
C VAL A 211 -9.27 -14.12 7.36
N TYR A 212 -8.34 -13.18 7.56
CA TYR A 212 -7.65 -13.04 8.82
C TYR A 212 -8.55 -12.52 9.94
N LEU A 213 -9.32 -11.45 9.69
CA LEU A 213 -10.22 -10.84 10.67
C LEU A 213 -11.35 -11.79 11.09
N ARG A 214 -11.78 -12.67 10.18
CA ARG A 214 -12.73 -13.72 10.51
C ARG A 214 -12.07 -14.73 11.46
N ALA A 215 -12.47 -14.71 12.73
CA ALA A 215 -12.10 -15.75 13.67
C ALA A 215 -12.42 -17.15 13.12
N GLY A 216 -11.47 -18.08 13.25
CA GLY A 216 -11.62 -19.45 12.77
C GLY A 216 -10.28 -20.10 12.41
N ALA A 217 -10.37 -21.29 11.80
CA ALA A 217 -9.21 -22.14 11.50
C ALA A 217 -8.14 -21.42 10.68
N ALA A 218 -8.51 -20.65 9.64
CA ALA A 218 -7.54 -19.92 8.81
C ALA A 218 -6.69 -18.94 9.63
N ARG A 219 -7.30 -18.12 10.51
CA ARG A 219 -6.55 -17.22 11.41
C ARG A 219 -5.64 -18.01 12.35
N THR A 220 -6.11 -19.10 12.93
CA THR A 220 -5.31 -19.97 13.79
C THR A 220 -4.11 -20.58 13.07
N ASP A 221 -4.32 -21.09 11.86
CA ASP A 221 -3.26 -21.71 11.05
C ASP A 221 -2.23 -20.67 10.57
N ILE A 222 -2.68 -19.46 10.20
CA ILE A 222 -1.79 -18.33 9.87
C ILE A 222 -0.93 -17.98 11.10
N ARG A 223 -1.54 -17.81 12.28
CA ARG A 223 -0.83 -17.53 13.54
C ARG A 223 0.20 -18.62 13.83
N GLN A 224 -0.17 -19.90 13.68
CA GLN A 224 0.70 -21.03 13.96
C GLN A 224 1.95 -21.05 13.06
N ARG A 225 1.82 -20.72 11.77
CA ARG A 225 2.98 -20.64 10.86
C ARG A 225 3.96 -19.54 11.27
N VAL A 226 3.44 -18.38 11.68
CA VAL A 226 4.27 -17.27 12.17
C VAL A 226 4.96 -17.65 13.49
N VAL A 227 4.24 -18.27 14.42
CA VAL A 227 4.78 -18.77 15.69
C VAL A 227 5.93 -19.74 15.48
N THR A 228 5.78 -20.71 14.57
CA THR A 228 6.83 -21.70 14.28
C THR A 228 8.15 -21.02 13.88
N GLU A 229 8.10 -20.03 13.00
CA GLU A 229 9.29 -19.29 12.57
C GLU A 229 9.83 -18.35 13.67
N LEU A 230 8.96 -17.74 14.48
CA LEU A 230 9.36 -16.93 15.63
C LEU A 230 10.13 -17.76 16.67
N LEU A 231 9.67 -18.98 16.95
CA LEU A 231 10.34 -19.88 17.89
C LEU A 231 11.69 -20.34 17.36
N ALA A 232 11.77 -20.71 16.07
CA ALA A 232 13.03 -21.07 15.43
C ALA A 232 14.05 -19.91 15.50
N ALA A 233 13.63 -18.71 15.13
CA ALA A 233 14.48 -17.52 15.18
C ALA A 233 14.90 -17.16 16.61
N ARG A 234 14.02 -17.33 17.60
CA ARG A 234 14.36 -17.12 19.02
C ARG A 234 15.37 -18.14 19.52
N THR A 235 15.27 -19.41 19.11
CA THR A 235 16.27 -20.44 19.42
C THR A 235 17.64 -20.05 18.85
N ASP A 236 17.69 -19.64 17.58
CA ASP A 236 18.93 -19.22 16.93
C ASP A 236 19.52 -17.96 17.57
N ALA A 237 18.68 -16.98 17.89
CA ALA A 237 19.07 -15.74 18.56
C ALA A 237 19.70 -16.02 19.92
N THR A 238 19.08 -16.91 20.71
CA THR A 238 19.62 -17.33 22.01
C THR A 238 20.94 -18.09 21.87
N ALA A 239 21.04 -19.03 20.92
CA ALA A 239 22.26 -19.81 20.71
C ALA A 239 23.47 -18.94 20.31
N LYS A 240 23.22 -17.83 19.61
CA LYS A 240 24.26 -16.90 19.13
C LYS A 240 24.44 -15.66 20.01
N ALA A 241 23.65 -15.51 21.08
CA ALA A 241 23.57 -14.30 21.89
C ALA A 241 23.31 -13.03 21.04
N GLU A 242 22.39 -13.15 20.08
CA GLU A 242 22.00 -12.08 19.16
C GLU A 242 20.59 -11.57 19.49
N PRO A 243 20.29 -10.28 19.20
CA PRO A 243 18.92 -9.77 19.30
C PRO A 243 18.02 -10.41 18.24
N LEU A 244 16.74 -10.58 18.59
CA LEU A 244 15.65 -10.97 17.70
C LEU A 244 14.82 -9.75 17.31
N VAL A 245 14.91 -9.38 16.03
CA VAL A 245 14.11 -8.32 15.40
C VAL A 245 12.99 -8.96 14.60
N VAL A 246 11.75 -8.51 14.83
CA VAL A 246 10.58 -9.00 14.10
C VAL A 246 9.98 -7.85 13.31
N VAL A 247 9.86 -8.04 12.00
CA VAL A 247 9.34 -7.04 11.07
C VAL A 247 7.96 -7.48 10.57
N GLY A 248 6.97 -6.61 10.70
CA GLY A 248 5.63 -6.79 10.14
C GLY A 248 5.32 -5.73 9.10
N HIS A 249 5.14 -6.14 7.85
CA HIS A 249 4.73 -5.22 6.78
C HIS A 249 3.23 -5.35 6.50
N SER A 250 2.52 -4.22 6.36
CA SER A 250 1.08 -4.23 6.07
C SER A 250 0.32 -5.11 7.07
N LEU A 251 -0.54 -6.04 6.60
CA LEU A 251 -1.24 -6.99 7.46
C LEU A 251 -0.30 -7.86 8.32
N GLY A 252 0.95 -8.07 7.91
CA GLY A 252 1.94 -8.79 8.72
C GLY A 252 2.19 -8.15 10.10
N GLY A 253 2.10 -6.82 10.20
CA GLY A 253 2.19 -6.13 11.49
C GLY A 253 0.95 -6.30 12.37
N VAL A 254 -0.24 -6.40 11.77
CA VAL A 254 -1.49 -6.75 12.47
C VAL A 254 -1.41 -8.18 13.01
N ILE A 255 -0.94 -9.12 12.18
CA ILE A 255 -0.77 -10.54 12.57
C ILE A 255 0.18 -10.64 13.77
N LEU A 256 1.31 -9.95 13.71
CA LEU A 256 2.29 -9.94 14.79
C LEU A 256 1.74 -9.31 16.07
N TYR A 257 1.09 -8.15 15.98
CA TYR A 257 0.51 -7.49 17.14
C TYR A 257 -0.52 -8.41 17.83
N ASP A 258 -1.46 -8.95 17.06
CA ASP A 258 -2.48 -9.89 17.53
C ASP A 258 -1.88 -11.12 18.24
N LEU A 259 -0.82 -11.68 17.68
CA LEU A 259 -0.09 -12.81 18.26
C LEU A 259 0.61 -12.45 19.57
N LEU A 260 1.24 -11.28 19.63
CA LEU A 260 2.06 -10.84 20.75
C LEU A 260 1.22 -10.32 21.92
N THR A 261 0.02 -9.80 21.67
CA THR A 261 -0.96 -9.42 22.71
C THR A 261 -1.65 -10.61 23.35
N ASP A 262 -1.74 -11.75 22.65
CA ASP A 262 -2.26 -13.01 23.18
C ASP A 262 -1.22 -14.14 23.04
N PRO A 263 -0.10 -14.08 23.80
CA PRO A 263 0.98 -15.03 23.62
C PRO A 263 0.58 -16.46 24.01
N VAL A 264 -0.31 -16.62 25.00
CA VAL A 264 -0.78 -17.94 25.43
C VAL A 264 -1.70 -18.56 24.37
N GLY A 265 -2.70 -17.83 23.89
CA GLY A 265 -3.58 -18.33 22.83
C GLY A 265 -2.89 -18.46 21.47
N ALA A 266 -1.76 -17.78 21.27
CA ALA A 266 -0.87 -17.98 20.14
C ALA A 266 0.03 -19.23 20.25
N GLY A 267 0.17 -19.82 21.45
CA GLY A 267 1.08 -20.93 21.69
C GLY A 267 2.55 -20.52 21.84
N LEU A 268 2.83 -19.26 22.20
CA LEU A 268 4.17 -18.81 22.58
C LEU A 268 4.48 -19.28 24.02
N PRO A 269 5.70 -19.76 24.30
CA PRO A 269 6.06 -20.25 25.63
C PRO A 269 6.12 -19.10 26.66
N PRO A 270 5.90 -19.39 27.95
CA PRO A 270 6.09 -18.41 29.01
C PRO A 270 7.48 -17.77 28.96
N GLY A 271 7.54 -16.45 29.10
CA GLY A 271 8.80 -15.71 29.03
C GLY A 271 9.34 -15.48 27.61
N PHE A 272 8.59 -15.84 26.57
CA PHE A 272 8.94 -15.45 25.20
C PHE A 272 9.02 -13.93 25.07
N SER A 273 10.11 -13.44 24.50
CA SER A 273 10.32 -12.01 24.25
C SER A 273 11.11 -11.76 22.98
N ILE A 274 10.89 -10.57 22.41
CA ILE A 274 11.58 -10.05 21.25
C ILE A 274 12.19 -8.68 21.56
N ASP A 275 13.35 -8.41 20.97
CA ASP A 275 14.12 -7.19 21.24
C ASP A 275 13.51 -5.98 20.52
N VAL A 276 13.02 -6.19 19.29
CA VAL A 276 12.36 -5.14 18.48
C VAL A 276 11.18 -5.72 17.71
N LEU A 277 10.02 -5.08 17.83
CA LEU A 277 8.94 -5.15 16.86
C LEU A 277 9.03 -3.93 15.93
N LEU A 278 9.21 -4.17 14.63
CA LEU A 278 9.23 -3.14 13.60
C LEU A 278 8.00 -3.29 12.71
N THR A 279 6.98 -2.47 12.92
CA THR A 279 5.82 -2.40 12.02
C THR A 279 6.09 -1.39 10.92
N VAL A 280 5.82 -1.75 9.66
CA VAL A 280 6.12 -0.90 8.49
C VAL A 280 4.90 -0.85 7.58
N GLY A 281 4.41 0.36 7.30
CA GLY A 281 3.22 0.54 6.48
C GLY A 281 2.05 -0.32 6.97
N SER A 282 1.78 -0.31 8.29
CA SER A 282 0.91 -1.30 8.93
C SER A 282 -0.26 -0.64 9.67
N GLN A 283 -1.22 -1.46 10.11
CA GLN A 283 -2.52 -1.04 10.65
C GLN A 283 -2.79 -1.34 12.16
N PRO A 284 -1.84 -1.72 13.06
CA PRO A 284 -2.17 -1.94 14.48
C PRO A 284 -2.87 -0.76 15.17
N GLY A 285 -2.41 0.47 14.95
CA GLY A 285 -3.04 1.66 15.53
C GLY A 285 -4.50 1.81 15.12
N PHE A 286 -4.77 1.70 13.81
CA PHE A 286 -6.13 1.77 13.28
C PHE A 286 -7.03 0.63 13.79
N PHE A 287 -6.49 -0.59 13.92
CA PHE A 287 -7.27 -1.73 14.37
C PHE A 287 -7.59 -1.65 15.86
N GLU A 288 -6.71 -1.07 16.67
CA GLU A 288 -6.98 -0.81 18.09
C GLU A 288 -7.98 0.33 18.28
N GLU A 289 -7.94 1.40 17.46
CA GLU A 289 -8.99 2.44 17.47
C GLU A 289 -10.38 1.85 17.26
N LEU A 290 -10.47 0.79 16.44
CA LEU A 290 -11.69 0.05 16.14
C LEU A 290 -11.95 -1.14 17.06
N LYS A 291 -11.09 -1.40 18.05
CA LYS A 291 -11.19 -2.51 19.00
C LYS A 291 -11.34 -3.88 18.33
N LEU A 292 -10.58 -4.08 17.25
CA LEU A 292 -10.66 -5.32 16.46
C LEU A 292 -9.80 -6.46 17.02
N PHE A 293 -8.91 -6.20 17.97
CA PHE A 293 -8.10 -7.24 18.59
C PHE A 293 -8.86 -7.87 19.76
N ALA A 294 -8.67 -9.18 19.95
CA ALA A 294 -9.26 -9.87 21.11
C ALA A 294 -8.73 -9.35 22.45
N ALA A 295 -7.53 -8.75 22.44
CA ALA A 295 -6.91 -8.13 23.61
C ALA A 295 -7.28 -6.65 23.79
N SER A 296 -8.03 -6.04 22.86
CA SER A 296 -8.45 -4.64 22.98
C SER A 296 -9.38 -4.46 24.18
N ASP A 297 -9.11 -3.43 24.98
CA ASP A 297 -9.98 -3.03 26.10
C ASP A 297 -10.92 -1.91 25.64
N GLU A 298 -12.22 -2.18 25.63
CA GLU A 298 -13.29 -1.25 25.26
C GLU A 298 -13.39 -0.03 26.20
N SER A 299 -12.80 -0.10 27.40
CA SER A 299 -12.75 1.02 28.35
C SER A 299 -11.62 2.01 28.06
N ILE A 300 -10.72 1.70 27.12
CA ILE A 300 -9.62 2.57 26.68
C ILE A 300 -9.99 3.18 25.31
N PRO A 301 -9.80 4.48 25.07
CA PRO A 301 -9.18 5.45 25.97
C PRO A 301 -10.14 5.93 27.07
N SER A 302 -9.60 6.14 28.26
CA SER A 302 -10.25 6.85 29.37
C SER A 302 -9.31 7.91 29.95
N LEU A 303 -9.81 8.72 30.90
CA LEU A 303 -8.98 9.74 31.57
C LEU A 303 -7.80 9.13 32.33
N ASP A 304 -8.00 7.96 32.94
CA ASP A 304 -6.98 7.28 33.74
C ASP A 304 -6.06 6.38 32.89
N HIS A 305 -6.59 5.86 31.78
CA HIS A 305 -5.87 5.01 30.82
C HIS A 305 -6.05 5.57 29.40
N PRO A 306 -5.28 6.59 29.01
CA PRO A 306 -5.48 7.27 27.74
C PRO A 306 -4.94 6.48 26.54
N LEU A 307 -4.08 5.48 26.78
CA LEU A 307 -3.38 4.69 25.76
C LEU A 307 -3.50 3.20 26.09
N ALA A 308 -3.53 2.35 25.07
CA ALA A 308 -3.44 0.90 25.23
C ALA A 308 -1.98 0.48 25.56
N GLU A 309 -1.80 -0.61 26.29
CA GLU A 309 -0.46 -1.12 26.57
C GLU A 309 0.13 -1.80 25.32
N LYS A 310 1.42 -1.59 25.06
CA LYS A 310 2.15 -2.42 24.09
C LYS A 310 2.31 -3.85 24.62
N PRO A 311 2.48 -4.87 23.75
CA PRO A 311 2.65 -6.24 24.21
C PRO A 311 3.85 -6.38 25.15
N ALA A 312 3.67 -7.01 26.31
CA ALA A 312 4.71 -7.15 27.34
C ALA A 312 5.93 -7.94 26.86
N SER A 313 5.77 -8.80 25.86
CA SER A 313 6.84 -9.59 25.23
C SER A 313 7.73 -8.76 24.28
N VAL A 314 7.40 -7.49 24.01
CA VAL A 314 8.13 -6.62 23.09
C VAL A 314 8.94 -5.60 23.87
N ALA A 315 10.27 -5.66 23.80
CA ALA A 315 11.12 -4.68 24.47
C ALA A 315 10.97 -3.28 23.83
N ASN A 316 11.20 -3.17 22.52
CA ASN A 316 11.07 -1.93 21.76
C ASN A 316 10.06 -2.11 20.63
N TRP A 317 9.10 -1.17 20.49
CA TRP A 317 8.20 -1.14 19.34
C TRP A 317 8.43 0.12 18.52
N TRP A 318 8.92 -0.08 17.30
CA TRP A 318 9.12 0.94 16.30
C TRP A 318 8.10 0.80 15.19
N ASN A 319 7.38 1.88 14.89
CA ASN A 319 6.41 1.93 13.81
C ASN A 319 6.90 2.88 12.72
N VAL A 320 6.94 2.42 11.48
CA VAL A 320 7.36 3.21 10.32
C VAL A 320 6.16 3.44 9.41
N TYR A 321 5.89 4.71 9.12
CA TYR A 321 4.79 5.12 8.24
C TYR A 321 5.28 6.11 7.19
N ASP A 322 4.63 6.12 6.03
CA ASP A 322 4.85 7.08 4.97
C ASP A 322 3.59 7.97 4.85
N PRO A 323 3.68 9.30 4.97
CA PRO A 323 2.50 10.17 4.90
C PRO A 323 1.65 10.02 3.62
N VAL A 324 2.23 9.52 2.52
CA VAL A 324 1.50 9.28 1.26
C VAL A 324 0.99 7.84 1.12
N ASP A 325 1.40 6.94 2.01
CA ASP A 325 0.86 5.58 2.09
C ASP A 325 -0.42 5.58 2.92
N VAL A 326 -1.56 5.58 2.22
CA VAL A 326 -2.91 5.61 2.80
C VAL A 326 -3.26 4.38 3.64
N LEU A 327 -2.42 3.34 3.61
CA LEU A 327 -2.57 2.12 4.41
C LEU A 327 -1.55 2.07 5.56
N SER A 328 -0.72 3.10 5.74
CA SER A 328 0.19 3.21 6.88
C SER A 328 -0.44 4.06 7.98
N PHE A 329 -0.52 3.49 9.18
CA PHE A 329 -1.10 4.17 10.33
C PHE A 329 -0.06 4.37 11.42
N ARG A 330 -0.21 5.48 12.13
CA ARG A 330 0.58 5.81 13.31
C ARG A 330 0.16 4.93 14.49
N CYS A 331 1.11 4.64 15.37
CA CYS A 331 0.87 3.88 16.60
C CYS A 331 1.14 4.74 17.84
N GLN A 332 1.98 5.77 17.73
CA GLN A 332 2.20 6.73 18.81
C GLN A 332 0.93 7.57 19.02
N GLY A 333 0.44 7.61 20.26
CA GLY A 333 -0.85 8.22 20.60
C GLY A 333 -2.00 7.22 20.68
N ILE A 334 -1.76 5.95 20.33
CA ILE A 334 -2.68 4.83 20.58
C ILE A 334 -2.10 3.89 21.63
N PHE A 335 -0.81 3.57 21.53
CA PHE A 335 -0.12 2.64 22.43
C PHE A 335 0.95 3.33 23.28
N GLU A 336 1.13 2.85 24.51
CA GLU A 336 2.22 3.26 25.39
C GLU A 336 3.57 2.73 24.91
N GLY A 337 4.60 3.58 24.96
CA GLY A 337 5.99 3.17 24.70
C GLY A 337 6.31 2.81 23.25
N VAL A 338 5.49 3.26 22.29
CA VAL A 338 5.74 3.06 20.84
C VAL A 338 6.35 4.32 20.23
N GLU A 339 7.38 4.13 19.42
CA GLU A 339 8.02 5.21 18.66
C GLU A 339 7.59 5.18 17.20
N ASP A 340 6.97 6.27 16.73
CA ASP A 340 6.65 6.45 15.30
C ASP A 340 7.81 7.10 14.54
N PHE A 341 8.11 6.59 13.35
CA PHE A 341 9.11 7.13 12.43
C PHE A 341 8.52 7.37 11.05
N MET A 342 8.48 8.64 10.65
CA MET A 342 8.13 9.00 9.29
C MET A 342 9.25 8.57 8.32
N PHE A 343 8.88 7.86 7.27
CA PHE A 343 9.77 7.48 6.18
C PHE A 343 9.09 7.74 4.83
N SER A 344 9.59 8.73 4.10
CA SER A 344 9.16 8.91 2.71
C SER A 344 9.81 7.84 1.83
N SER A 345 8.97 7.00 1.24
CA SER A 345 9.35 6.00 0.23
C SER A 345 9.67 6.64 -1.12
N MET A 346 9.46 7.95 -1.31
CA MET A 346 9.63 8.68 -2.57
C MET A 346 8.92 8.00 -3.75
N ALA A 347 7.78 7.39 -3.49
CA ALA A 347 6.90 6.79 -4.47
C ALA A 347 5.58 7.54 -4.47
N GLY A 348 4.82 7.45 -5.57
CA GLY A 348 3.45 7.99 -5.61
C GLY A 348 2.53 7.23 -4.65
N VAL A 349 1.36 7.79 -4.37
CA VAL A 349 0.36 7.25 -3.43
C VAL A 349 0.06 5.75 -3.67
N ILE A 350 0.07 5.31 -4.93
CA ILE A 350 -0.21 3.92 -5.32
C ILE A 350 0.90 2.95 -4.89
N ASP A 351 2.16 3.35 -5.01
CA ASP A 351 3.33 2.45 -4.87
C ASP A 351 4.01 2.59 -3.50
N ALA A 352 3.70 3.64 -2.74
CA ALA A 352 4.33 3.92 -1.46
C ALA A 352 4.26 2.73 -0.49
N HIS A 353 3.11 2.06 -0.46
CA HIS A 353 2.86 0.93 0.44
C HIS A 353 3.82 -0.25 0.24
N THR A 354 4.27 -0.50 -0.99
CA THR A 354 5.13 -1.64 -1.34
C THR A 354 6.62 -1.24 -1.47
N SER A 355 6.92 0.06 -1.40
CA SER A 355 8.24 0.60 -1.78
C SER A 355 9.23 0.75 -0.62
N TYR A 356 8.84 0.59 0.65
CA TYR A 356 9.71 0.80 1.82
C TYR A 356 11.06 0.07 1.70
N PHE A 357 11.01 -1.24 1.41
CA PHE A 357 12.20 -2.10 1.36
C PHE A 357 12.96 -2.04 0.03
N MET A 358 12.55 -1.16 -0.88
CA MET A 358 13.26 -0.87 -2.12
C MET A 358 14.32 0.23 -1.92
N ARG A 359 14.28 0.94 -0.80
CA ARG A 359 15.12 2.11 -0.54
C ARG A 359 16.30 1.76 0.37
N PRO A 360 17.57 1.87 -0.09
CA PRO A 360 18.75 1.62 0.74
C PRO A 360 18.75 2.41 2.07
N ARG A 361 18.27 3.66 2.03
CA ARG A 361 18.15 4.53 3.21
C ARG A 361 17.27 3.97 4.33
N PHE A 362 16.28 3.13 4.02
CA PHE A 362 15.49 2.45 5.04
C PHE A 362 16.40 1.58 5.91
N PHE A 363 17.20 0.72 5.25
CA PHE A 363 18.10 -0.21 5.92
C PHE A 363 19.23 0.50 6.67
N GLU A 364 19.79 1.57 6.11
CA GLU A 364 20.82 2.37 6.78
C GLU A 364 20.32 3.00 8.09
N ARG A 365 19.09 3.54 8.07
CA ARG A 365 18.44 4.09 9.26
C ARG A 365 18.13 3.01 10.29
N LEU A 366 17.62 1.85 9.83
CA LEU A 366 17.39 0.70 10.69
C LEU A 366 18.68 0.24 11.37
N ARG A 367 19.78 0.10 10.61
CA ARG A 367 21.10 -0.26 11.15
C ARG A 367 21.53 0.69 12.26
N SER A 368 21.45 1.99 12.01
CA SER A 368 21.85 3.01 12.97
C SER A 368 21.06 2.92 14.27
N ARG A 369 19.78 2.58 14.20
CA ARG A 369 18.92 2.39 15.39
C ARG A 369 19.25 1.11 16.13
N LEU A 370 19.44 0.00 15.42
CA LEU A 370 19.83 -1.28 16.03
C LEU A 370 21.19 -1.17 16.73
N GLN A 371 22.14 -0.42 16.15
CA GLN A 371 23.44 -0.16 16.77
C GLN A 371 23.36 0.71 18.04
N ALA A 372 22.32 1.55 18.17
CA ALA A 372 22.11 2.37 19.36
C ALA A 372 21.46 1.58 20.51
N LEU A 373 20.91 0.39 20.25
CA LEU A 373 20.36 -0.52 21.27
C LEU A 373 21.42 -1.46 21.87
N ALA A 374 22.54 -1.67 21.18
CA ALA A 374 23.65 -2.52 21.59
C ALA A 374 24.69 -1.73 22.40
#